data_AF-A3JF58-F1
#
_entry.id   AF-A3JF58-F1
#
_cell.length_a   1.000
_cell.length_b   1.000
_cell.length_c   1.000
_cell.angle_alpha   90.00
_cell.angle_beta   90.00
_cell.angle_gamma   90.00
#
_symmetry.space_group_name_H-M   'P 1'
#
loop_
_entity.id
_entity.type
_entity.pdbx_description
1 polymer ?
#
loop_
_entity_poly.entity_id
_entity_poly.type
_entity_poly.pdbx_seq_one_letter_code
_entity_poly.pdbx_strand_id
1 'polypeptide(L)'
;MNISSAAPQTSAAILRPSPASGQSPRLTESDLKLLTQLKARDREVRAHEAAHQAAGGQHAGAMALTYEQGPDGVQYAVGGEVPISVSAVSGDPKATVEKMRTVRAAAMAPAQPSSADLAVAAQAMQTLLQAQVELADPAVKEPLGARLARDAYARVSAFGDDNSPRATGFLNVSV
;
A
#
# COMPACT_ATOMS: atom_id res chain seq x y z
N MET A 1 -14.39 -89.31 -33.71
CA MET A 1 -15.40 -88.23 -33.82
C MET A 1 -14.69 -87.04 -34.44
N ASN A 2 -14.86 -86.76 -35.74
CA ASN A 2 -15.97 -86.04 -36.38
C ASN A 2 -15.80 -84.50 -36.29
N ILE A 3 -14.94 -83.90 -37.11
CA ILE A 3 -15.16 -83.16 -38.39
C ILE A 3 -15.46 -81.64 -38.25
N SER A 4 -15.09 -80.91 -39.30
CA SER A 4 -15.01 -79.46 -39.46
C SER A 4 -16.34 -78.67 -39.38
N SER A 5 -16.29 -77.47 -38.79
CA SER A 5 -17.12 -76.28 -39.09
C SER A 5 -16.63 -75.08 -38.23
N ALA A 6 -16.57 -73.81 -38.64
CA ALA A 6 -16.46 -73.14 -39.95
C ALA A 6 -16.02 -71.66 -39.71
N ALA A 7 -15.82 -70.86 -40.78
CA ALA A 7 -15.76 -69.38 -40.72
C ALA A 7 -16.87 -68.78 -41.61
N PRO A 8 -17.36 -67.55 -41.33
CA PRO A 8 -16.84 -66.41 -42.09
C PRO A 8 -16.71 -65.09 -41.28
N GLN A 9 -16.24 -64.04 -41.97
CA GLN A 9 -15.90 -62.72 -41.44
C GLN A 9 -17.12 -61.81 -41.26
N THR A 10 -17.05 -60.85 -40.32
CA THR A 10 -17.78 -59.57 -40.42
C THR A 10 -16.94 -58.40 -39.91
N SER A 11 -16.79 -57.40 -40.76
CA SER A 11 -16.09 -56.15 -40.44
C SER A 11 -16.91 -55.26 -39.51
N ALA A 12 -16.25 -54.68 -38.50
CA ALA A 12 -16.70 -53.45 -37.87
C ALA A 12 -15.49 -52.57 -37.58
N ALA A 13 -15.19 -51.63 -38.49
CA ALA A 13 -14.22 -50.60 -38.21
C ALA A 13 -14.76 -49.72 -37.08
N ILE A 14 -14.13 -49.74 -35.90
CA ILE A 14 -14.43 -48.75 -34.85
C ILE A 14 -13.95 -47.39 -35.37
N LEU A 15 -14.92 -46.64 -35.88
CA LEU A 15 -14.76 -45.28 -36.36
C LEU A 15 -14.26 -44.40 -35.22
N ARG A 16 -12.99 -44.00 -35.30
CA ARG A 16 -12.44 -42.96 -34.41
C ARG A 16 -13.21 -41.65 -34.65
N PRO A 17 -13.80 -41.02 -33.62
CA PRO A 17 -14.08 -39.59 -33.71
C PRO A 17 -12.72 -38.87 -33.70
N SER A 18 -12.32 -38.33 -34.86
CA SER A 18 -11.21 -37.37 -34.93
C SER A 18 -11.52 -36.17 -34.04
N PRO A 19 -10.52 -35.55 -33.37
CA PRO A 19 -10.73 -34.27 -32.72
C PRO A 19 -11.20 -33.27 -33.78
N ALA A 20 -12.36 -32.67 -33.56
CA ALA A 20 -12.94 -31.70 -34.50
C ALA A 20 -11.96 -30.55 -34.73
N SER A 21 -11.79 -30.19 -36.00
CA SER A 21 -10.80 -29.23 -36.48
C SER A 21 -10.75 -27.95 -35.66
N GLY A 22 -9.54 -27.52 -35.29
CA GLY A 22 -9.26 -26.27 -34.59
C GLY A 22 -9.59 -25.02 -35.41
N GLN A 23 -10.88 -24.76 -35.58
CA GLN A 23 -11.38 -23.45 -35.99
C GLN A 23 -11.39 -22.56 -34.76
N SER A 24 -10.40 -21.66 -34.66
CA SER A 24 -10.52 -20.49 -33.77
C SER A 24 -11.86 -19.80 -34.08
N PRO A 25 -12.66 -19.41 -33.07
CA PRO A 25 -13.94 -18.76 -33.30
C PRO A 25 -13.77 -17.59 -34.26
N ARG A 26 -14.57 -17.56 -35.33
CA ARG A 26 -14.46 -16.52 -36.35
C ARG A 26 -15.05 -15.23 -35.79
N LEU A 27 -14.18 -14.37 -35.26
CA LEU A 27 -14.54 -13.13 -34.57
C LEU A 27 -15.53 -12.30 -35.42
N THR A 28 -16.61 -11.89 -34.78
CA THR A 28 -17.62 -10.98 -35.33
C THR A 28 -17.15 -9.53 -35.26
N GLU A 29 -17.84 -8.62 -35.95
CA GLU A 29 -17.54 -7.18 -35.85
C GLU A 29 -17.74 -6.65 -34.41
N SER A 30 -18.71 -7.20 -33.67
CA SER A 30 -18.91 -6.96 -32.24
C SER A 30 -17.71 -7.41 -31.41
N ASP A 31 -17.15 -8.59 -31.68
CA ASP A 31 -15.98 -9.10 -30.96
C ASP A 31 -14.75 -8.21 -31.22
N LEU A 32 -14.54 -7.76 -32.46
CA LEU A 32 -13.45 -6.84 -32.80
C LEU A 32 -13.58 -5.48 -32.08
N LYS A 33 -14.81 -4.97 -31.92
CA LYS A 33 -15.08 -3.75 -31.14
C LYS A 33 -14.79 -3.96 -29.65
N LEU A 34 -15.24 -5.07 -29.06
CA LEU A 34 -14.95 -5.43 -27.67
C LEU A 34 -13.44 -5.59 -27.43
N LEU A 35 -12.72 -6.32 -28.29
CA LEU A 35 -11.28 -6.47 -28.20
C LEU A 35 -10.53 -5.14 -28.32
N THR A 36 -11.04 -4.18 -29.08
CA THR A 36 -10.46 -2.83 -29.18
C THR A 36 -10.62 -2.07 -27.85
N GLN A 37 -11.79 -2.18 -27.22
CA GLN A 37 -12.06 -1.56 -25.90
C GLN A 37 -11.21 -2.20 -24.80
N LEU A 38 -11.16 -3.53 -24.72
CA LEU A 38 -10.33 -4.26 -23.76
C LEU A 38 -8.82 -3.94 -23.91
N LYS A 39 -8.32 -3.80 -25.14
CA LYS A 39 -6.93 -3.40 -25.43
C LYS A 39 -6.62 -1.96 -25.03
N ALA A 40 -7.59 -1.05 -25.14
CA ALA A 40 -7.45 0.31 -24.64
C ALA A 40 -7.41 0.32 -23.10
N ARG A 41 -8.38 -0.37 -22.48
CA ARG A 41 -8.51 -0.50 -21.02
C ARG A 41 -7.27 -1.10 -20.36
N ASP A 42 -6.72 -2.18 -20.91
CA ASP A 42 -5.51 -2.83 -20.39
C ASP A 42 -4.31 -1.87 -20.36
N ARG A 43 -4.14 -1.06 -21.41
CA ARG A 43 -3.07 -0.07 -21.49
C ARG A 43 -3.27 1.07 -20.49
N GLU A 44 -4.50 1.58 -20.35
CA GLU A 44 -4.84 2.61 -19.37
C GLU A 44 -4.56 2.14 -17.94
N VAL A 45 -5.08 0.96 -17.57
CA VAL A 45 -4.92 0.38 -16.22
C VAL A 45 -3.45 0.16 -15.91
N ARG A 46 -2.69 -0.48 -16.82
CA ARG A 46 -1.26 -0.70 -16.60
C ARG A 46 -0.46 0.60 -16.49
N ALA A 47 -0.81 1.63 -17.26
CA ALA A 47 -0.15 2.93 -17.16
C ALA A 47 -0.50 3.65 -15.84
N HIS A 48 -1.74 3.53 -15.36
CA HIS A 48 -2.21 4.05 -14.08
C HIS A 48 -1.43 3.42 -12.92
N GLU A 49 -1.45 2.09 -12.82
CA GLU A 49 -0.74 1.37 -11.75
C GLU A 49 0.79 1.57 -11.83
N ALA A 50 1.37 1.55 -13.02
CA ALA A 50 2.81 1.80 -13.18
C ALA A 50 3.22 3.21 -12.71
N ALA A 51 2.37 4.22 -12.89
CA ALA A 51 2.63 5.57 -12.38
C ALA A 51 2.67 5.60 -10.84
N HIS A 52 1.69 4.97 -10.18
CA HIS A 52 1.70 4.82 -8.71
C HIS A 52 2.96 4.10 -8.22
N GLN A 53 3.31 2.97 -8.84
CA GLN A 53 4.42 2.13 -8.39
C GLN A 53 5.78 2.83 -8.61
N ALA A 54 5.97 3.50 -9.75
CA ALA A 54 7.18 4.25 -10.07
C ALA A 54 7.40 5.45 -9.13
N ALA A 55 6.34 6.20 -8.80
CA ALA A 55 6.43 7.36 -7.93
C ALA A 55 6.49 6.99 -6.43
N GLY A 56 5.89 5.87 -6.02
CA GLY A 56 5.91 5.39 -4.64
C GLY A 56 7.20 4.67 -4.23
N GLY A 57 7.87 4.01 -5.19
CA GLY A 57 9.11 3.28 -4.93
C GLY A 57 8.96 2.30 -3.75
N GLN A 58 9.84 2.41 -2.75
CA GLN A 58 9.80 1.59 -1.53
C GLN A 58 8.54 1.78 -0.63
N HIS A 59 7.69 2.77 -0.91
CA HIS A 59 6.46 3.03 -0.18
C HIS A 59 5.20 2.57 -0.91
N ALA A 60 5.35 2.11 -2.15
CA ALA A 60 4.35 1.36 -2.91
C ALA A 60 4.61 -0.14 -2.77
N GLY A 61 3.53 -0.94 -2.71
CA GLY A 61 3.60 -2.39 -2.80
C GLY A 61 3.69 -2.89 -4.24
N ALA A 62 3.48 -4.19 -4.42
CA ALA A 62 3.33 -4.78 -5.75
C ALA A 62 1.98 -4.38 -6.37
N MET A 63 1.99 -4.05 -7.65
CA MET A 63 0.78 -3.88 -8.47
C MET A 63 -0.03 -5.18 -8.50
N ALA A 64 -1.32 -5.07 -8.16
CA ALA A 64 -2.34 -6.08 -8.41
C ALA A 64 -3.18 -5.67 -9.63
N LEU A 65 -3.65 -6.65 -10.41
CA LEU A 65 -4.44 -6.42 -11.62
C LEU A 65 -5.63 -7.39 -11.66
N THR A 66 -6.79 -6.87 -12.02
CA THR A 66 -8.04 -7.60 -12.26
C THR A 66 -8.26 -7.74 -13.75
N TYR A 67 -8.57 -8.96 -14.19
CA TYR A 67 -8.60 -9.34 -15.60
C TYR A 67 -9.99 -9.72 -16.10
N GLU A 68 -10.24 -9.45 -17.37
CA GLU A 68 -11.37 -9.96 -18.14
C GLU A 68 -10.85 -10.75 -19.35
N GLN A 69 -11.51 -11.86 -19.69
CA GLN A 69 -11.14 -12.67 -20.86
C GLN A 69 -11.90 -12.17 -22.10
N GLY A 70 -11.16 -11.76 -23.13
CA GLY A 70 -11.73 -11.36 -24.42
C GLY A 70 -12.19 -12.57 -25.27
N PRO A 71 -12.98 -12.32 -26.33
CA PRO A 71 -13.44 -13.36 -27.27
C PRO A 71 -12.31 -14.01 -28.10
N ASP A 72 -11.09 -13.49 -28.03
CA ASP A 72 -9.86 -14.12 -28.55
C ASP A 72 -9.21 -15.08 -27.54
N GLY A 73 -9.78 -15.24 -26.35
CA GLY A 73 -9.26 -16.06 -25.25
C GLY A 73 -8.16 -15.40 -24.41
N VAL A 74 -7.74 -14.17 -24.76
CA VAL A 74 -6.67 -13.44 -24.05
C VAL A 74 -7.24 -12.69 -22.84
N GLN A 75 -6.45 -12.59 -21.77
CA GLN A 75 -6.82 -11.80 -20.58
C GLN A 75 -6.32 -10.36 -20.71
N TYR A 76 -7.20 -9.41 -20.43
CA TYR A 76 -6.97 -7.96 -20.48
C TYR A 76 -7.23 -7.36 -19.10
N ALA A 77 -6.35 -6.47 -18.62
CA ALA A 77 -6.55 -5.79 -17.35
C ALA A 77 -7.69 -4.76 -17.46
N VAL A 78 -8.69 -4.86 -16.59
CA VAL A 78 -9.85 -3.96 -16.56
C VAL A 78 -9.90 -3.06 -15.33
N GLY A 79 -9.14 -3.44 -14.29
CA GLY A 79 -8.83 -2.63 -13.12
C GLY A 79 -7.52 -3.09 -12.46
N GLY A 80 -7.02 -2.31 -11.52
CA GLY A 80 -5.79 -2.59 -10.79
C GLY A 80 -5.74 -1.80 -9.49
N GLU A 81 -4.72 -2.08 -8.68
CA GLU A 81 -4.36 -1.26 -7.53
C GLU A 81 -2.87 -1.41 -7.20
N VAL A 82 -2.27 -0.35 -6.65
CA VAL A 82 -0.96 -0.35 -6.00
C VAL A 82 -1.14 0.12 -4.56
N PRO A 83 -0.98 -0.73 -3.54
CA PRO A 83 -1.16 -0.31 -2.16
C PRO A 83 -0.02 0.61 -1.72
N ILE A 84 -0.34 1.80 -1.19
CA ILE A 84 0.64 2.81 -0.77
C ILE A 84 0.61 2.98 0.76
N SER A 85 1.78 2.93 1.40
CA SER A 85 1.91 2.92 2.88
C SER A 85 1.80 4.32 3.50
N VAL A 86 0.60 4.69 3.98
CA VAL A 86 0.30 5.94 4.70
C VAL A 86 0.71 5.99 6.18
N SER A 87 1.38 4.96 6.71
CA SER A 87 1.78 4.93 8.13
C SER A 87 2.93 5.89 8.44
N ALA A 88 2.90 6.53 9.62
CA ALA A 88 4.01 7.30 10.15
C ALA A 88 5.23 6.42 10.47
N VAL A 89 6.42 7.02 10.50
CA VAL A 89 7.66 6.37 10.98
C VAL A 89 7.74 6.60 12.49
N SER A 90 7.63 5.52 13.26
CA SER A 90 7.57 5.59 14.73
C SER A 90 8.82 6.25 15.31
N GLY A 91 8.63 7.28 16.15
CA GLY A 91 9.72 8.03 16.79
C GLY A 91 10.52 8.96 15.89
N ASP A 92 10.20 9.06 14.59
CA ASP A 92 10.89 9.96 13.66
C ASP A 92 9.90 10.80 12.84
N PRO A 93 9.53 12.00 13.35
CA PRO A 93 8.70 12.94 12.61
C PRO A 93 9.36 13.43 11.31
N LYS A 94 10.70 13.50 11.24
CA LYS A 94 11.41 13.95 10.04
C LYS A 94 11.30 12.92 8.92
N ALA A 95 11.58 11.65 9.21
CA ALA A 95 11.36 10.55 8.27
C ALA A 95 9.89 10.41 7.88
N THR A 96 8.96 10.69 8.80
CA THR A 96 7.52 10.73 8.50
C THR A 96 7.18 11.82 7.48
N VAL A 97 7.70 13.04 7.62
CA VAL A 97 7.48 14.13 6.64
C VAL A 97 7.98 13.74 5.26
N GLU A 98 9.20 13.19 5.14
CA GLU A 98 9.74 12.78 3.83
C GLU A 98 8.97 11.61 3.23
N LYS A 99 8.65 10.58 4.04
CA LYS A 99 7.81 9.45 3.60
C LYS A 99 6.46 9.94 3.07
N MET A 100 5.77 10.82 3.80
CA MET A 100 4.44 11.31 3.42
C MET A 100 4.47 12.20 2.17
N ARG A 101 5.58 12.91 1.89
CA ARG A 101 5.77 13.61 0.60
C ARG A 101 5.79 12.62 -0.56
N THR A 102 6.58 11.56 -0.47
CA THR A 102 6.65 10.51 -1.51
C THR A 102 5.31 9.80 -1.66
N VAL A 103 4.65 9.43 -0.56
CA VAL A 103 3.32 8.79 -0.57
C VAL A 103 2.27 9.67 -1.24
N ARG A 104 2.22 10.98 -0.93
CA ARG A 104 1.29 11.91 -1.56
C ARG A 104 1.58 12.09 -3.06
N ALA A 105 2.86 12.17 -3.44
CA ALA A 105 3.26 12.24 -4.84
C ALA A 105 2.88 10.97 -5.61
N ALA A 106 3.04 9.80 -5.00
CA ALA A 106 2.69 8.51 -5.58
C ALA A 106 1.18 8.35 -5.81
N ALA A 107 0.37 8.75 -4.84
CA ALA A 107 -1.09 8.75 -4.98
C ALA A 107 -1.56 9.73 -6.07
N MET A 108 -0.88 10.87 -6.25
CA MET A 108 -1.20 11.85 -7.30
C MET A 108 -0.47 11.61 -8.64
N ALA A 109 0.23 10.48 -8.80
CA ALA A 109 1.11 10.25 -9.95
C ALA A 109 0.41 9.97 -11.30
N PRO A 110 -0.73 9.24 -11.37
CA PRO A 110 -1.45 9.06 -12.62
C PRO A 110 -2.04 10.37 -13.14
N ALA A 111 -2.20 10.49 -14.45
CA ALA A 111 -2.78 11.68 -15.08
C ALA A 111 -4.25 11.93 -14.68
N GLN A 112 -4.95 10.88 -14.22
CA GLN A 112 -6.32 10.95 -13.68
C GLN A 112 -6.40 10.10 -12.40
N PRO A 113 -6.00 10.62 -11.23
CA PRO A 113 -6.09 9.89 -9.97
C PRO A 113 -7.55 9.52 -9.65
N SER A 114 -7.78 8.32 -9.11
CA SER A 114 -9.10 7.88 -8.66
C SER A 114 -9.50 8.55 -7.34
N SER A 115 -10.77 8.38 -6.93
CA SER A 115 -11.23 8.85 -5.63
C SER A 115 -10.51 8.18 -4.44
N ALA A 116 -10.08 6.92 -4.59
CA ALA A 116 -9.28 6.23 -3.60
C ALA A 116 -7.88 6.85 -3.49
N ASP A 117 -7.26 7.16 -4.62
CA ASP A 117 -5.93 7.78 -4.66
C ASP A 117 -5.95 9.18 -4.04
N LEU A 118 -6.98 9.97 -4.32
CA LEU A 118 -7.18 11.27 -3.68
C LEU A 118 -7.38 11.16 -2.16
N ALA A 119 -8.04 10.10 -1.67
CA ALA A 119 -8.17 9.84 -0.24
C ALA A 119 -6.81 9.47 0.40
N VAL A 120 -6.00 8.64 -0.26
CA VAL A 120 -4.62 8.33 0.17
C VAL A 120 -3.75 9.60 0.21
N ALA A 121 -3.85 10.46 -0.81
CA ALA A 121 -3.13 11.73 -0.87
C ALA A 121 -3.56 12.68 0.27
N ALA A 122 -4.85 12.74 0.60
CA ALA A 122 -5.37 13.54 1.70
C ALA A 122 -4.90 13.02 3.06
N GLN A 123 -4.95 11.70 3.29
CA GLN A 123 -4.45 11.07 4.52
C GLN A 123 -2.95 11.31 4.69
N ALA A 124 -2.15 11.17 3.62
CA ALA A 124 -0.72 11.47 3.65
C ALA A 124 -0.45 12.94 3.99
N MET A 125 -1.26 13.87 3.48
CA MET A 125 -1.16 15.29 3.82
C MET A 125 -1.48 15.55 5.31
N GLN A 126 -2.51 14.90 5.87
CA GLN A 126 -2.84 14.99 7.30
C GLN A 126 -1.69 14.49 8.18
N THR A 127 -1.13 13.32 7.86
CA THR A 127 0.01 12.73 8.60
C THR A 127 1.27 13.58 8.46
N LEU A 128 1.51 14.18 7.29
CA LEU A 128 2.61 15.12 7.06
C LEU A 128 2.49 16.36 7.95
N LEU A 129 1.30 16.97 8.04
CA LEU A 129 1.06 18.14 8.87
C LEU A 129 1.24 17.82 10.36
N GLN A 130 0.75 16.68 10.82
CA GLN A 130 0.95 16.20 12.20
C GLN A 130 2.45 16.06 12.53
N ALA A 131 3.22 15.41 11.66
CA ALA A 131 4.66 15.24 11.84
C ALA A 131 5.44 16.56 11.77
N GLN A 132 4.96 17.57 11.03
CA GLN A 132 5.54 18.91 11.04
C GLN A 132 5.33 19.65 12.38
N VAL A 133 4.17 19.46 13.02
CA VAL A 133 3.90 20.01 14.36
C VAL A 133 4.82 19.33 15.40
N GLU A 134 4.96 18.00 15.34
CA GLU A 134 5.87 17.26 16.22
C GLU A 134 7.33 17.68 16.05
N LEU A 135 7.80 17.92 14.81
CA LEU A 135 9.16 18.39 14.54
C LEU A 135 9.42 19.83 15.04
N ALA A 136 8.37 20.63 15.23
CA ALA A 136 8.47 21.96 15.81
C ALA A 136 8.64 21.93 17.34
N ASP A 137 8.10 20.91 18.02
CA ASP A 137 8.10 20.77 19.48
C ASP A 137 9.54 20.76 20.05
N PRO A 138 9.89 21.64 21.01
CA PRO A 138 11.19 21.58 21.69
C PRO A 138 11.48 20.23 22.35
N ALA A 139 10.45 19.47 22.78
CA ALA A 139 10.59 18.16 23.37
C ALA A 139 11.18 17.09 22.42
N VAL A 140 11.09 17.29 21.10
CA VAL A 140 11.68 16.42 20.07
C VAL A 140 13.13 16.80 19.75
N LYS A 141 13.56 18.01 20.12
CA LYS A 141 14.93 18.52 19.89
C LYS A 141 15.88 18.23 21.05
N GLU A 142 15.35 18.01 22.25
CA GLU A 142 16.12 17.63 23.43
C GLU A 142 16.46 16.12 23.39
N PRO A 143 17.74 15.73 23.38
CA PRO A 143 18.09 14.30 23.49
C PRO A 143 17.61 13.75 24.84
N LEU A 144 17.19 12.49 24.89
CA LEU A 144 16.57 11.86 26.07
C LEU A 144 17.38 12.07 27.36
N GLY A 145 18.73 12.05 27.27
CA GLY A 145 19.62 12.34 28.40
C GLY A 145 19.51 13.77 28.95
N ALA A 146 19.35 14.78 28.07
CA ALA A 146 19.16 16.18 28.50
C ALA A 146 17.77 16.37 29.15
N ARG A 147 16.74 15.72 28.61
CA ARG A 147 15.39 15.71 29.21
C ARG A 147 15.39 15.06 30.60
N LEU A 148 16.00 13.88 30.74
CA LEU A 148 16.14 13.19 32.03
C LEU A 148 16.98 14.01 33.03
N ALA A 149 18.05 14.67 32.59
CA ALA A 149 18.85 15.56 33.43
C ALA A 149 18.03 16.77 33.92
N ARG A 150 17.18 17.35 33.05
CA ARG A 150 16.30 18.48 33.39
C ARG A 150 15.20 18.08 34.38
N ASP A 151 14.57 16.92 34.17
CA ASP A 151 13.56 16.37 35.08
C ASP A 151 14.18 15.99 36.44
N ALA A 152 15.39 15.44 36.46
CA ALA A 152 16.13 15.15 37.68
C ALA A 152 16.53 16.44 38.43
N TYR A 153 17.05 17.44 37.71
CA TYR A 153 17.43 18.73 38.29
C TYR A 153 16.20 19.43 38.91
N ALA A 154 15.08 19.48 38.19
CA ALA A 154 13.83 20.06 38.68
C ALA A 154 13.31 19.39 39.97
N ARG A 155 13.41 18.05 40.06
CA ARG A 155 13.04 17.30 41.27
C ARG A 155 13.95 17.58 42.46
N VAL A 156 15.27 17.70 42.23
CA VAL A 156 16.25 18.03 43.28
C VAL A 156 16.07 19.47 43.76
N SER A 157 15.88 20.44 42.85
CA SER A 157 15.67 21.83 43.25
C SER A 157 14.35 22.04 44.02
N ALA A 158 13.29 21.32 43.67
CA ALA A 158 12.01 21.39 44.40
C ALA A 158 12.07 20.84 45.85
N PHE A 159 13.13 20.10 46.20
CA PHE A 159 13.39 19.62 47.57
C PHE A 159 14.29 20.58 48.39
N GLY A 160 14.82 21.64 47.79
CA GLY A 160 15.80 22.54 48.42
C GLY A 160 15.21 23.69 49.23
N ASP A 161 13.94 24.05 49.00
CA ASP A 161 13.36 25.32 49.49
C ASP A 161 12.82 25.28 50.94
N ASP A 162 12.84 24.13 51.63
CA ASP A 162 12.35 23.97 53.02
C ASP A 162 13.48 23.96 54.07
N ASN A 163 14.56 24.73 53.85
CA ASN A 163 15.62 24.95 54.84
C ASN A 163 15.75 26.43 55.24
N SER A 164 14.65 27.01 55.69
CA SER A 164 14.68 28.29 56.41
C SER A 164 15.08 28.05 57.87
N PRO A 165 16.19 28.62 58.38
CA PRO A 165 16.57 28.45 59.78
C PRO A 165 15.52 29.09 60.70
N ARG A 166 14.81 28.27 61.47
CA ARG A 166 13.90 28.75 62.52
C ARG A 166 14.72 29.46 63.59
N ALA A 167 14.67 30.80 63.59
CA ALA A 167 15.27 31.62 64.62
C ALA A 167 14.61 31.32 65.98
N THR A 168 15.28 30.50 66.80
CA THR A 168 14.95 30.35 68.22
C THR A 168 15.30 31.64 68.94
N GLY A 169 14.33 32.19 69.68
CA GLY A 169 14.40 33.56 70.16
C GLY A 169 15.33 33.78 71.36
N PHE A 170 15.55 35.06 71.68
CA PHE A 170 16.06 35.49 72.97
C PHE A 170 15.09 36.47 73.63
N LEU A 171 14.65 36.08 74.82
CA LEU A 171 13.88 36.88 75.76
C LEU A 171 14.81 37.93 76.38
N ASN A 172 14.45 39.21 76.32
CA ASN A 172 15.11 40.25 77.10
C ASN A 172 14.13 40.84 78.12
N VAL A 173 14.40 40.56 79.40
CA VAL A 173 13.79 41.15 80.59
C VAL A 173 14.89 41.88 81.35
N SER A 174 14.67 43.15 81.72
CA SER A 174 15.38 43.97 82.73
C SER A 174 15.20 45.46 82.38
N VAL A 175 14.96 46.41 83.31
CA VAL A 175 14.51 46.39 84.72
C VAL A 175 13.59 47.61 84.87
#